data_AF-A0A225AEI3-F1
#
_entry.id   AF-A0A225AEI3-F1
#
_cell.length_a   1.000
_cell.length_b   1.000
_cell.length_c   1.000
_cell.angle_alpha   90.00
_cell.angle_beta   90.00
_cell.angle_gamma   90.00
#
_symmetry.space_group_name_H-M   'P 1'
#
loop_
_entity.id
_entity.type
_entity.pdbx_description
1 polymer ?
#
loop_
_entity_poly.entity_id
_entity_poly.type
_entity_poly.pdbx_seq_one_letter_code
_entity_poly.pdbx_strand_id
1 'polypeptide(L)'
;MLSNLPLGLLSAAALLFPITSAQCNGQVEYCTRSWSNITTVGSHDSPFVGDSLSDNQDISITAQLDLGIRFLQGQTHMSILGNELELCHTSCLLEDAGSLTDYLTTIKTWLDANPNEVLTLLLTNGDYVGIGNFSASFEASGLDTLCYVPPTSPDVLPINEWPTLQELIDNGTRVVTFLDYDADMSTVPYILDEFSYYFETPYDVTDSTFDDCSINRPSGASADGRMYIVNHFLDKDVLGADIPDRDAANTTNAVSGTGSIGAQTALCESLYGRPPNGILLDWVDLGEPIKAQDVINGVSS
;
A
#
# COMPACT_ATOMS: atom_id res chain seq x y z
N MET A 1 -31.42 57.04 48.97
CA MET A 1 -30.31 56.08 49.16
C MET A 1 -30.10 55.41 47.82
N LEU A 2 -29.04 55.79 47.10
CA LEU A 2 -28.70 55.26 45.77
C LEU A 2 -27.82 54.03 45.95
N SER A 3 -28.20 52.93 45.29
CA SER A 3 -27.49 51.64 45.30
C SER A 3 -26.43 51.63 44.20
N ASN A 4 -25.18 51.31 44.56
CA ASN A 4 -24.09 51.06 43.63
C ASN A 4 -24.04 49.57 43.28
N LEU A 5 -24.09 49.25 41.98
CA LEU A 5 -23.68 47.93 41.45
C LEU A 5 -22.40 48.12 40.64
N PRO A 6 -21.36 47.29 40.81
CA PRO A 6 -20.18 47.33 39.96
C PRO A 6 -20.42 46.54 38.67
N LEU A 7 -20.00 47.12 37.54
CA LEU A 7 -19.99 46.47 36.23
C LEU A 7 -18.80 45.50 36.18
N GLY A 8 -19.07 44.19 36.14
CA GLY A 8 -18.04 43.18 35.91
C GLY A 8 -17.70 43.07 34.41
N LEU A 9 -16.45 43.33 34.06
CA LEU A 9 -15.91 43.04 32.72
C LEU A 9 -15.62 41.54 32.58
N LEU A 10 -16.37 40.86 31.71
CA LEU A 10 -16.05 39.50 31.26
C LEU A 10 -15.02 39.59 30.12
N SER A 11 -13.77 39.22 30.39
CA SER A 11 -12.77 38.98 29.35
C SER A 11 -13.04 37.61 28.72
N ALA A 12 -13.49 37.59 27.46
CA ALA A 12 -13.55 36.38 26.66
C ALA A 12 -12.13 35.99 26.23
N ALA A 13 -11.59 34.92 26.80
CA ALA A 13 -10.36 34.31 26.31
C ALA A 13 -10.68 33.55 25.01
N ALA A 14 -10.18 34.04 23.87
CA ALA A 14 -10.20 33.30 22.62
C ALA A 14 -9.23 32.12 22.73
N LEU A 15 -9.77 30.90 22.76
CA LEU A 15 -8.99 29.68 22.64
C LEU A 15 -8.48 29.60 21.20
N LEU A 16 -7.22 29.99 20.98
CA LEU A 16 -6.50 29.70 19.75
C LEU A 16 -6.13 28.21 19.80
N PHE A 17 -6.92 27.38 19.13
CA PHE A 17 -6.50 26.02 18.81
C PHE A 17 -5.38 26.11 17.78
N PRO A 18 -4.24 25.42 17.97
CA PRO A 18 -3.24 25.32 16.92
C PRO A 18 -3.94 24.66 15.72
N ILE A 19 -3.99 25.36 14.60
CA ILE A 19 -4.32 24.74 13.31
C ILE A 19 -3.09 23.91 12.97
N THR A 20 -3.06 22.66 13.41
CA THR A 20 -2.19 21.68 12.78
C THR A 20 -2.64 21.63 11.32
N SER A 21 -1.78 22.06 10.39
CA SER A 21 -2.04 21.82 8.97
C SER A 21 -2.35 20.34 8.83
N ALA A 22 -3.50 19.99 8.25
CA ALA A 22 -3.78 18.59 7.98
C ALA A 22 -2.63 18.06 7.11
N GLN A 23 -2.01 16.99 7.58
CA GLN A 23 -1.01 16.23 6.83
C GLN A 23 -1.75 15.14 6.08
N CYS A 24 -1.29 14.81 4.87
CA CYS A 24 -1.82 13.71 4.08
C CYS A 24 -0.78 12.60 4.09
N ASN A 25 -1.13 11.43 4.61
CA ASN A 25 -0.15 10.36 4.87
C ASN A 25 1.07 10.86 5.67
N GLY A 26 0.83 11.65 6.73
CA GLY A 26 1.88 12.17 7.62
C GLY A 26 2.71 13.35 7.07
N GLN A 27 2.53 13.75 5.80
CA GLN A 27 3.31 14.84 5.18
C GLN A 27 2.40 15.95 4.61
N VAL A 28 2.79 17.22 4.77
CA VAL A 28 2.00 18.36 4.23
C VAL A 28 2.19 18.44 2.71
N GLU A 29 3.39 18.16 2.24
CA GLU A 29 3.80 18.19 0.84
C GLU A 29 3.04 17.17 -0.02
N TYR A 30 2.54 16.09 0.58
CA TYR A 30 1.76 15.08 -0.13
C TYR A 30 0.34 15.53 -0.45
N CYS A 31 -0.24 16.44 0.32
CA CYS A 31 -1.62 16.87 0.12
C CYS A 31 -1.90 17.44 -1.27
N THR A 32 -0.92 18.13 -1.87
CA THR A 32 -1.07 18.72 -3.21
C THR A 32 -0.52 17.85 -4.35
N ARG A 33 0.04 16.67 -4.05
CA ARG A 33 0.57 15.76 -5.08
C ARG A 33 -0.53 14.80 -5.51
N SER A 34 -0.60 14.52 -6.82
CA SER A 34 -1.39 13.41 -7.35
C SER A 34 -0.96 12.10 -6.69
N TRP A 35 -1.92 11.22 -6.38
CA TRP A 35 -1.65 9.91 -5.81
C TRP A 35 -0.67 9.09 -6.67
N SER A 36 -0.78 9.19 -8.00
CA SER A 36 0.14 8.56 -8.96
C SER A 36 1.54 9.20 -9.04
N ASN A 37 1.80 10.26 -8.28
CA ASN A 37 3.08 10.97 -8.23
C ASN A 37 3.66 11.01 -6.80
N ILE A 38 3.45 9.92 -6.07
CA ILE A 38 4.05 9.65 -4.76
C ILE A 38 4.58 8.22 -4.81
N THR A 39 5.86 8.04 -4.47
CA THR A 39 6.42 6.70 -4.23
C THR A 39 5.98 6.23 -2.85
N THR A 40 5.44 5.02 -2.77
CA THR A 40 5.03 4.43 -1.49
C THR A 40 5.79 3.12 -1.26
N VAL A 41 6.46 2.99 -0.12
CA VAL A 41 6.94 1.66 0.33
C VAL A 41 5.75 0.86 0.83
N GLY A 42 5.71 -0.40 0.44
CA GLY A 42 4.63 -1.32 0.72
C GLY A 42 5.10 -2.59 1.40
N SER A 43 4.20 -3.19 2.16
CA SER A 43 4.40 -4.51 2.72
C SER A 43 4.03 -5.55 1.66
N HIS A 44 5.04 -6.27 1.17
CA HIS A 44 4.84 -7.52 0.44
C HIS A 44 4.18 -8.52 1.40
N ASP A 45 3.13 -9.18 0.94
CA ASP A 45 2.52 -10.26 1.71
C ASP A 45 2.20 -9.91 3.18
N SER A 46 1.66 -8.70 3.33
CA SER A 46 1.39 -8.03 4.60
C SER A 46 0.68 -8.87 5.68
N PRO A 47 -0.23 -9.81 5.37
CA PRO A 47 -0.90 -10.62 6.39
C PRO A 47 -0.04 -11.72 7.03
N PHE A 48 1.05 -12.14 6.39
CA PHE A 48 1.88 -13.28 6.84
C PHE A 48 2.91 -12.82 7.87
N VAL A 49 2.51 -12.91 9.14
CA VAL A 49 3.20 -12.30 10.29
C VAL A 49 3.64 -13.37 11.28
N GLY A 50 4.95 -13.51 11.48
CA GLY A 50 5.50 -14.53 12.38
C GLY A 50 7.00 -14.75 12.26
N ASP A 51 7.45 -15.90 12.77
CA ASP A 51 8.86 -16.33 12.82
C ASP A 51 9.13 -17.60 11.97
N SER A 52 8.16 -18.02 11.17
CA SER A 52 8.25 -19.19 10.29
C SER A 52 9.04 -18.87 9.02
N LEU A 53 9.31 -19.90 8.20
CA LEU A 53 10.06 -19.73 6.96
C LEU A 53 9.22 -19.13 5.82
N SER A 54 7.90 -19.05 5.98
CA SER A 54 6.97 -18.46 5.00
C SER A 54 6.45 -17.09 5.42
N ASP A 55 6.76 -16.62 6.64
CA ASP A 55 6.34 -15.30 7.07
C ASP A 55 7.12 -14.20 6.34
N ASN A 56 6.45 -13.07 6.09
CA ASN A 56 7.02 -11.91 5.40
C ASN A 56 7.19 -10.69 6.31
N GLN A 57 6.48 -10.63 7.44
CA GLN A 57 6.44 -9.44 8.29
C GLN A 57 6.57 -9.80 9.79
N ASP A 58 7.22 -8.92 10.58
CA ASP A 58 7.37 -9.11 12.03
C ASP A 58 6.20 -8.53 12.83
N ILE A 59 5.43 -7.65 12.20
CA ILE A 59 4.48 -6.75 12.87
C ILE A 59 3.10 -6.84 12.24
N SER A 60 2.07 -6.67 13.07
CA SER A 60 0.67 -6.73 12.64
C SER A 60 0.32 -5.64 11.62
N ILE A 61 -0.77 -5.84 10.87
CA ILE A 61 -1.28 -4.86 9.90
C ILE A 61 -1.41 -3.46 10.49
N THR A 62 -2.01 -3.33 11.68
CA THR A 62 -2.12 -2.04 12.36
C THR A 62 -0.75 -1.42 12.65
N ALA A 63 0.24 -2.22 13.06
CA ALA A 63 1.59 -1.73 13.32
C ALA A 63 2.32 -1.32 12.03
N GLN A 64 2.11 -2.03 10.91
CA GLN A 64 2.63 -1.64 9.60
C GLN A 64 2.05 -0.29 9.17
N LEU A 65 0.74 -0.10 9.35
CA LEU A 65 0.07 1.18 9.08
C LEU A 65 0.57 2.29 10.03
N ASP A 66 0.71 2.01 11.33
CA ASP A 66 1.24 2.97 12.31
C ASP A 66 2.69 3.37 12.04
N LEU A 67 3.49 2.46 11.44
CA LEU A 67 4.86 2.74 11.01
C LEU A 67 4.93 3.74 9.86
N GLY A 68 3.87 3.83 9.04
CA GLY A 68 3.80 4.72 7.88
C GLY A 68 3.60 4.00 6.54
N ILE A 69 3.43 2.67 6.53
CA ILE A 69 3.14 1.92 5.31
C ILE A 69 1.78 2.32 4.77
N ARG A 70 1.71 2.65 3.48
CA ARG A 70 0.46 3.05 2.80
C ARG A 70 0.15 2.20 1.57
N PHE A 71 0.93 1.16 1.33
CA PHE A 71 0.67 0.15 0.31
C PHE A 71 0.74 -1.22 0.98
N LEU A 72 -0.38 -1.94 1.05
CA LEU A 72 -0.43 -3.32 1.50
C LEU A 72 -0.69 -4.24 0.31
N GLN A 73 0.10 -5.31 0.18
CA GLN A 73 -0.19 -6.42 -0.73
C GLN A 73 -0.50 -7.67 0.09
N GLY A 74 -1.44 -8.50 -0.38
CA GLY A 74 -1.72 -9.81 0.24
C GLY A 74 -2.18 -10.85 -0.78
N GLN A 75 -1.79 -12.11 -0.58
CA GLN A 75 -2.26 -13.23 -1.39
C GLN A 75 -3.63 -13.72 -0.92
N THR A 76 -4.53 -13.97 -1.87
CA THR A 76 -5.86 -14.52 -1.57
C THR A 76 -6.05 -15.86 -2.25
N HIS A 77 -6.67 -16.79 -1.52
CA HIS A 77 -7.10 -18.08 -2.02
C HIS A 77 -8.53 -18.36 -1.58
N MET A 78 -9.23 -19.20 -2.33
CA MET A 78 -10.47 -19.79 -1.84
C MET A 78 -10.14 -20.78 -0.72
N SER A 79 -10.86 -20.68 0.40
CA SER A 79 -10.66 -21.57 1.55
C SER A 79 -10.75 -23.04 1.16
N ILE A 80 -10.15 -23.93 1.96
CA ILE A 80 -10.20 -25.39 1.71
C ILE A 80 -11.64 -25.91 1.67
N LEU A 81 -12.56 -25.24 2.39
CA LEU A 81 -13.98 -25.57 2.42
C LEU A 81 -14.77 -24.96 1.24
N GLY A 82 -14.18 -24.02 0.49
CA GLY A 82 -14.76 -23.40 -0.68
C GLY A 82 -15.87 -22.39 -0.37
N ASN A 83 -15.85 -21.80 0.84
CA ASN A 83 -16.93 -20.95 1.34
C ASN A 83 -16.59 -19.47 1.45
N GLU A 84 -15.31 -19.11 1.51
CA GLU A 84 -14.85 -17.73 1.66
C GLU A 84 -13.41 -17.57 1.13
N LEU A 85 -13.01 -16.31 0.90
CA LEU A 85 -11.62 -15.97 0.58
C LEU A 85 -10.82 -15.87 1.88
N GLU A 86 -9.67 -16.53 1.91
CA GLU A 86 -8.67 -16.48 2.98
C GLU A 86 -7.37 -15.87 2.47
N LEU A 87 -6.60 -15.26 3.37
CA LEU A 87 -5.25 -14.80 3.11
C LEU A 87 -4.32 -15.99 3.30
N CYS A 88 -3.89 -16.61 2.20
CA CYS A 88 -3.06 -17.80 2.27
C CYS A 88 -1.77 -17.58 1.49
N HIS A 89 -0.62 -17.94 2.07
CA HIS A 89 0.66 -17.82 1.39
C HIS A 89 0.84 -19.05 0.50
N THR A 90 0.77 -18.89 -0.83
CA THR A 90 0.83 -19.97 -1.84
C THR A 90 -0.35 -20.97 -1.82
N SER A 91 -0.80 -21.38 -0.63
CA SER A 91 -1.98 -22.22 -0.39
C SER A 91 -2.36 -22.20 1.09
N CYS A 92 -3.63 -22.38 1.42
CA CYS A 92 -4.10 -22.40 2.82
C CYS A 92 -3.63 -23.63 3.64
N LEU A 93 -2.91 -24.56 3.00
CA LEU A 93 -2.21 -25.65 3.70
C LEU A 93 -0.81 -25.26 4.17
N LEU A 94 -0.17 -24.32 3.48
CA LEU A 94 1.15 -23.82 3.85
C LEU A 94 1.01 -22.83 5.00
N GLU A 95 0.21 -21.79 4.77
CA GLU A 95 -0.05 -20.75 5.74
C GLU A 95 -1.42 -20.11 5.45
N ASP A 96 -2.16 -19.82 6.52
CA ASP A 96 -3.49 -19.21 6.49
C ASP A 96 -3.54 -18.14 7.60
N ALA A 97 -3.60 -16.88 7.17
CA ALA A 97 -3.67 -15.71 8.03
C ALA A 97 -5.12 -15.27 8.34
N GLY A 98 -6.11 -16.08 7.96
CA GLY A 98 -7.54 -15.86 8.22
C GLY A 98 -8.29 -15.25 7.04
N SER A 99 -9.55 -14.86 7.28
CA SER A 99 -10.45 -14.43 6.20
C SER A 99 -10.06 -13.07 5.61
N LEU A 100 -10.31 -12.90 4.31
CA LEU A 100 -10.19 -11.60 3.63
C LEU A 100 -11.07 -10.53 4.31
N THR A 101 -12.26 -10.92 4.76
CA THR A 101 -13.18 -9.99 5.43
C THR A 101 -12.59 -9.43 6.73
N ASP A 102 -11.94 -10.26 7.56
CA ASP A 102 -11.33 -9.80 8.82
C ASP A 102 -10.13 -8.88 8.58
N TYR A 103 -9.31 -9.21 7.58
CA TYR A 103 -8.19 -8.38 7.14
C TYR A 103 -8.68 -6.98 6.68
N LEU A 104 -9.67 -6.93 5.79
CA LEU A 104 -10.25 -5.66 5.32
C LEU A 104 -10.94 -4.88 6.45
N THR A 105 -11.57 -5.57 7.40
CA THR A 105 -12.19 -4.96 8.60
C THR A 105 -11.14 -4.30 9.49
N THR A 106 -9.96 -4.91 9.63
CA THR A 106 -8.82 -4.32 10.36
C THR A 106 -8.37 -3.02 9.71
N ILE A 107 -8.20 -3.02 8.38
CA ILE A 107 -7.84 -1.82 7.60
C ILE A 107 -8.92 -0.74 7.74
N LYS A 108 -10.19 -1.09 7.58
CA LYS A 108 -11.32 -0.16 7.71
C LYS A 108 -11.35 0.51 9.08
N THR A 109 -11.16 -0.28 10.14
CA THR A 109 -11.13 0.20 11.52
C THR A 109 -9.99 1.21 11.72
N TRP A 110 -8.81 0.93 11.17
CA TRP A 110 -7.68 1.85 11.25
C TRP A 110 -7.93 3.14 10.45
N LEU A 111 -8.50 3.05 9.25
CA LEU A 111 -8.85 4.22 8.43
C LEU A 111 -9.93 5.11 9.07
N ASP A 112 -10.85 4.53 9.85
CA ASP A 112 -11.86 5.29 10.60
C ASP A 112 -11.23 6.09 11.75
N ALA A 113 -10.16 5.56 12.35
CA ALA A 113 -9.39 6.25 13.38
C ALA A 113 -8.43 7.30 12.80
N ASN A 114 -8.04 7.17 11.52
CA ASN A 114 -7.05 8.00 10.86
C ASN A 114 -7.61 8.64 9.57
N PRO A 115 -8.36 9.76 9.68
CA PRO A 115 -9.15 10.30 8.56
C PRO A 115 -8.32 10.96 7.44
N ASN A 116 -7.05 11.29 7.69
CA ASN A 116 -6.18 11.95 6.70
C ASN A 116 -5.25 10.98 5.96
N GLU A 117 -5.57 9.69 6.01
CA GLU A 117 -4.76 8.63 5.44
C GLU A 117 -5.44 8.07 4.19
N VAL A 118 -4.63 7.85 3.15
CA VAL A 118 -5.00 7.22 1.89
C VAL A 118 -4.14 5.97 1.71
N LEU A 119 -4.78 4.83 1.44
CA LEU A 119 -4.13 3.53 1.29
C LEU A 119 -4.24 2.99 -0.12
N THR A 120 -3.23 2.24 -0.51
CA THR A 120 -3.22 1.37 -1.68
C THR A 120 -3.30 -0.07 -1.19
N LEU A 121 -4.20 -0.85 -1.79
CA LEU A 121 -4.37 -2.26 -1.50
C LEU A 121 -4.22 -3.05 -2.79
N LEU A 122 -3.32 -4.02 -2.82
CA LEU A 122 -3.19 -4.99 -3.89
C LEU A 122 -3.52 -6.38 -3.36
N LEU A 123 -4.47 -7.06 -3.97
CA LEU A 123 -4.76 -8.45 -3.68
C LEU A 123 -4.32 -9.29 -4.87
N THR A 124 -3.66 -10.42 -4.61
CA THR A 124 -3.36 -11.39 -5.68
C THR A 124 -4.42 -12.48 -5.71
N ASN A 125 -4.72 -12.98 -6.90
CA ASN A 125 -5.80 -13.91 -7.20
C ASN A 125 -5.29 -15.10 -8.04
N GLY A 126 -4.34 -15.85 -7.47
CA GLY A 126 -3.75 -17.01 -8.15
C GLY A 126 -4.75 -18.11 -8.49
N ASP A 127 -5.90 -18.14 -7.80
CA ASP A 127 -6.98 -19.11 -8.00
C ASP A 127 -7.97 -18.71 -9.11
N TYR A 128 -7.84 -17.52 -9.71
CA TYR A 128 -8.79 -17.00 -10.72
C TYR A 128 -10.24 -16.99 -10.19
N VAL A 129 -10.40 -16.60 -8.92
CA VAL A 129 -11.71 -16.51 -8.27
C VAL A 129 -12.43 -15.30 -8.84
N GLY A 130 -13.71 -15.47 -9.17
CA GLY A 130 -14.53 -14.40 -9.72
C GLY A 130 -14.67 -13.22 -8.74
N ILE A 131 -14.56 -12.00 -9.28
CA ILE A 131 -14.53 -10.72 -8.55
C ILE A 131 -15.66 -10.53 -7.52
N GLY A 132 -16.82 -11.18 -7.73
CA GLY A 132 -17.94 -11.11 -6.80
C GLY A 132 -17.63 -11.64 -5.39
N ASN A 133 -16.66 -12.55 -5.25
CA ASN A 133 -16.20 -13.01 -3.92
C ASN A 133 -15.37 -11.94 -3.21
N PHE A 134 -14.56 -11.20 -3.97
CA PHE A 134 -13.81 -10.05 -3.45
C PHE A 134 -14.78 -8.95 -3.04
N SER A 135 -15.69 -8.52 -3.93
CA SER A 135 -16.66 -7.46 -3.61
C SER A 135 -17.51 -7.79 -2.38
N ALA A 136 -17.92 -9.05 -2.22
CA ALA A 136 -18.64 -9.49 -1.03
C ALA A 136 -17.84 -9.29 0.28
N SER A 137 -16.52 -9.52 0.26
CA SER A 137 -15.63 -9.28 1.41
C SER A 137 -15.42 -7.78 1.69
N PHE A 138 -15.31 -6.96 0.63
CA PHE A 138 -15.24 -5.50 0.75
C PHE A 138 -16.53 -4.90 1.33
N GLU A 139 -17.70 -5.35 0.86
CA GLU A 139 -19.01 -4.93 1.36
C GLU A 139 -19.24 -5.40 2.80
N ALA A 140 -18.86 -6.64 3.14
CA ALA A 140 -19.03 -7.18 4.49
C ALA A 140 -18.15 -6.45 5.54
N SER A 141 -16.95 -6.05 5.15
CA SER A 141 -16.05 -5.23 6.00
C SER A 141 -16.42 -3.74 6.02
N GLY A 142 -17.20 -3.28 5.04
CA GLY A 142 -17.56 -1.88 4.84
C GLY A 142 -16.42 -1.03 4.23
N LEU A 143 -15.33 -1.65 3.78
CA LEU A 143 -14.20 -0.94 3.16
C LEU A 143 -14.55 -0.43 1.76
N ASP A 144 -15.50 -1.06 1.07
CA ASP A 144 -16.07 -0.62 -0.22
C ASP A 144 -16.46 0.87 -0.20
N THR A 145 -17.01 1.35 0.93
CA THR A 145 -17.45 2.74 1.10
C THR A 145 -16.33 3.78 1.04
N LEU A 146 -15.07 3.37 1.19
CA LEU A 146 -13.89 4.22 1.11
C LEU A 146 -13.12 4.02 -0.20
N CYS A 147 -13.52 3.08 -1.06
CA CYS A 147 -12.75 2.76 -2.26
C CYS A 147 -12.96 3.82 -3.35
N TYR A 148 -11.87 4.22 -4.00
CA TYR A 148 -11.88 5.14 -5.12
C TYR A 148 -12.35 4.45 -6.40
N VAL A 149 -13.27 5.10 -7.11
CA VAL A 149 -13.71 4.70 -8.45
C VAL A 149 -13.20 5.73 -9.45
N PRO A 150 -12.33 5.36 -10.40
CA PRO A 150 -11.92 6.24 -11.46
C PRO A 150 -13.12 6.75 -12.28
N PRO A 151 -13.19 8.04 -12.61
CA PRO A 151 -14.30 8.60 -13.40
C PRO A 151 -14.36 8.03 -14.83
N THR A 152 -13.29 7.38 -15.30
CA THR A 152 -13.18 6.73 -16.61
C THR A 152 -13.65 5.28 -16.59
N SER A 153 -13.95 4.70 -15.42
CA SER A 153 -14.30 3.27 -15.31
C SER A 153 -15.41 2.87 -16.31
N PRO A 154 -15.24 1.76 -17.06
CA PRO A 154 -14.20 0.72 -16.91
C PRO A 154 -12.88 1.00 -17.66
N ASP A 155 -12.73 2.15 -18.32
CA ASP A 155 -11.49 2.50 -19.02
C ASP A 155 -10.41 2.99 -18.04
N VAL A 156 -9.14 2.79 -18.42
CA VAL A 156 -7.96 3.16 -17.62
C VAL A 156 -7.86 4.68 -17.48
N LEU A 157 -7.76 5.16 -16.23
CA LEU A 157 -7.47 6.56 -15.93
C LEU A 157 -5.99 6.87 -16.26
N PRO A 158 -5.70 7.87 -17.10
CA PRO A 158 -4.33 8.26 -17.41
C PRO A 158 -3.53 8.66 -16.16
N ILE A 159 -2.23 8.32 -16.14
CA ILE A 159 -1.35 8.54 -14.97
C ILE A 159 -1.36 9.99 -14.45
N ASN A 160 -1.51 10.98 -15.34
CA ASN A 160 -1.52 12.41 -15.01
C ASN A 160 -2.91 12.96 -14.63
N GLU A 161 -3.94 12.12 -14.60
CA GLU A 161 -5.32 12.49 -14.25
C GLU A 161 -5.75 11.97 -12.87
N TRP A 162 -4.86 11.25 -12.16
CA TRP A 162 -5.12 10.81 -10.80
C TRP A 162 -5.27 12.00 -9.85
N PRO A 163 -6.27 11.97 -8.95
CA PRO A 163 -6.51 13.03 -7.98
C PRO A 163 -5.35 13.17 -7.00
N THR A 164 -5.27 14.33 -6.36
CA THR A 164 -4.37 14.57 -5.23
C THR A 164 -4.80 13.78 -3.99
N LEU A 165 -3.89 13.58 -3.04
CA LEU A 165 -4.26 12.95 -1.76
C LEU A 165 -5.34 13.76 -1.02
N GLN A 166 -5.25 15.09 -1.04
CA GLN A 166 -6.27 15.93 -0.39
C GLN A 166 -7.65 15.73 -1.04
N GLU A 167 -7.73 15.63 -2.36
CA GLU A 167 -9.01 15.38 -3.05
C GLU A 167 -9.58 13.99 -2.71
N LEU A 168 -8.73 12.96 -2.59
CA LEU A 168 -9.16 11.63 -2.14
C LEU A 168 -9.69 11.66 -0.70
N ILE A 169 -9.02 12.39 0.19
CA ILE A 169 -9.42 12.58 1.59
C ILE A 169 -10.74 13.35 1.68
N ASP A 170 -10.85 14.49 0.99
CA ASP A 170 -12.03 15.36 0.99
C ASP A 170 -13.26 14.65 0.43
N ASN A 171 -13.08 13.77 -0.56
CA ASN A 171 -14.16 12.98 -1.15
C ASN A 171 -14.47 11.70 -0.34
N GLY A 172 -13.69 11.38 0.68
CA GLY A 172 -13.84 10.14 1.46
C GLY A 172 -13.43 8.86 0.72
N THR A 173 -12.85 8.96 -0.48
CA THR A 173 -12.40 7.83 -1.30
C THR A 173 -10.93 7.52 -1.03
N ARG A 174 -10.65 7.03 0.17
CA ARG A 174 -9.29 6.92 0.73
C ARG A 174 -8.61 5.56 0.51
N VAL A 175 -9.18 4.68 -0.30
CA VAL A 175 -8.57 3.38 -0.63
C VAL A 175 -8.52 3.22 -2.15
N VAL A 176 -7.34 2.98 -2.71
CA VAL A 176 -7.17 2.61 -4.12
C VAL A 176 -6.85 1.11 -4.17
N THR A 177 -7.77 0.33 -4.70
CA THR A 177 -7.70 -1.15 -4.67
C THR A 177 -7.37 -1.71 -6.04
N PHE A 178 -6.43 -2.66 -6.08
CA PHE A 178 -6.03 -3.41 -7.26
C PHE A 178 -6.18 -4.91 -7.04
N LEU A 179 -6.44 -5.63 -8.13
CA LEU A 179 -6.46 -7.09 -8.22
C LEU A 179 -5.64 -7.50 -9.44
N ASP A 180 -4.71 -8.44 -9.28
CA ASP A 180 -3.76 -8.84 -10.34
C ASP A 180 -4.43 -9.57 -11.51
N TYR A 181 -5.34 -10.49 -11.21
CA TYR A 181 -6.03 -11.35 -12.17
C TYR A 181 -7.54 -11.41 -11.90
N ASP A 182 -8.31 -11.52 -12.98
CA ASP A 182 -9.77 -11.54 -12.98
C ASP A 182 -10.44 -10.33 -12.31
N ALA A 183 -9.78 -9.18 -12.38
CA ALA A 183 -10.46 -7.90 -12.16
C ALA A 183 -11.51 -7.66 -13.27
N ASP A 184 -12.64 -7.08 -12.91
CA ASP A 184 -13.69 -6.66 -13.84
C ASP A 184 -14.28 -5.32 -13.37
N MET A 185 -13.64 -4.24 -13.81
CA MET A 185 -14.03 -2.87 -13.49
C MET A 185 -15.43 -2.51 -14.02
N SER A 186 -16.01 -3.29 -14.93
CA SER A 186 -17.37 -3.06 -15.42
C SER A 186 -18.45 -3.52 -14.43
N THR A 187 -18.13 -4.49 -13.58
CA THR A 187 -19.04 -5.02 -12.55
C THR A 187 -18.71 -4.52 -11.16
N VAL A 188 -17.43 -4.41 -10.81
CA VAL A 188 -16.95 -3.91 -9.51
C VAL A 188 -15.93 -2.77 -9.76
N PRO A 189 -16.40 -1.53 -9.99
CA PRO A 189 -15.58 -0.46 -10.54
C PRO A 189 -14.54 0.13 -9.58
N TYR A 190 -14.56 -0.29 -8.31
CA TYR A 190 -13.62 0.15 -7.27
C TYR A 190 -12.46 -0.84 -7.03
N ILE A 191 -12.49 -2.02 -7.65
CA ILE A 191 -11.37 -2.97 -7.68
C ILE A 191 -10.78 -2.91 -9.08
N LEU A 192 -9.59 -2.32 -9.19
CA LEU A 192 -8.96 -2.00 -10.46
C LEU A 192 -8.09 -3.16 -10.95
N ASP A 193 -8.02 -3.34 -12.26
CA ASP A 193 -7.10 -4.32 -12.87
C ASP A 193 -5.66 -3.83 -12.71
N GLU A 194 -4.88 -4.51 -11.85
CA GLU A 194 -3.50 -4.13 -11.55
C GLU A 194 -2.70 -3.98 -12.86
N PHE A 195 -2.75 -5.00 -13.70
CA PHE A 195 -2.04 -5.05 -14.98
C PHE A 195 -2.69 -4.24 -16.09
N SER A 196 -3.59 -3.31 -15.80
CA SER A 196 -3.97 -2.19 -16.67
C SER A 196 -3.33 -0.87 -16.21
N TYR A 197 -3.02 -0.75 -14.92
CA TYR A 197 -2.45 0.44 -14.30
C TYR A 197 -0.96 0.34 -14.00
N TYR A 198 -0.45 -0.87 -13.75
CA TYR A 198 0.91 -1.14 -13.33
C TYR A 198 1.64 -2.08 -14.28
N PHE A 199 2.97 -2.02 -14.21
CA PHE A 199 3.84 -3.15 -14.50
C PHE A 199 4.74 -3.38 -13.28
N GLU A 200 5.37 -4.55 -13.19
CA GLU A 200 6.26 -4.90 -12.08
C GLU A 200 7.63 -5.40 -12.53
N THR A 201 8.64 -5.20 -11.68
CA THR A 201 9.97 -5.83 -11.81
C THR A 201 9.93 -7.31 -11.43
N PRO A 202 11.01 -8.10 -11.68
CA PRO A 202 11.08 -9.48 -11.23
C PRO A 202 10.87 -9.61 -9.71
N TYR A 203 10.20 -10.69 -9.31
CA TYR A 203 9.98 -11.13 -7.93
C TYR A 203 10.72 -12.48 -7.72
N ASP A 204 10.68 -13.04 -6.51
CA ASP A 204 11.46 -14.23 -6.08
C ASP A 204 12.97 -14.06 -6.36
N VAL A 205 13.49 -12.85 -6.10
CA VAL A 205 14.87 -12.47 -6.42
C VAL A 205 15.79 -13.01 -5.35
N THR A 206 16.83 -13.76 -5.75
CA THR A 206 17.90 -14.25 -4.86
C THR A 206 19.22 -13.51 -5.03
N ASP A 207 19.31 -12.59 -5.99
CA ASP A 207 20.46 -11.71 -6.17
C ASP A 207 20.32 -10.44 -5.30
N SER A 208 21.04 -10.42 -4.18
CA SER A 208 21.07 -9.30 -3.23
C SER A 208 21.52 -7.95 -3.80
N THR A 209 21.99 -7.88 -5.04
CA THR A 209 22.36 -6.59 -5.67
C THR A 209 21.16 -5.82 -6.20
N PHE A 210 20.06 -6.50 -6.53
CA PHE A 210 18.88 -5.91 -7.17
C PHE A 210 19.19 -5.11 -8.45
N ASP A 211 20.14 -5.60 -9.26
CA ASP A 211 20.60 -4.93 -10.49
C ASP A 211 19.65 -5.14 -11.72
N ASP A 212 18.42 -5.62 -11.49
CA ASP A 212 17.39 -5.80 -12.52
C ASP A 212 16.13 -4.96 -12.22
N CYS A 213 15.78 -4.10 -13.16
CA CYS A 213 14.58 -3.27 -13.15
C CYS A 213 13.72 -3.51 -14.40
N SER A 214 13.95 -4.60 -15.14
CA SER A 214 13.20 -4.94 -16.35
C SER A 214 11.73 -5.21 -16.06
N ILE A 215 10.88 -5.02 -17.07
CA ILE A 215 9.46 -5.36 -16.96
C ILE A 215 9.31 -6.89 -16.93
N ASN A 216 8.81 -7.42 -15.82
CA ASN A 216 8.51 -8.84 -15.66
C ASN A 216 7.03 -9.13 -15.90
N ARG A 217 6.14 -8.40 -15.22
CA ARG A 217 4.67 -8.56 -15.33
C ARG A 217 3.96 -7.26 -15.73
N PRO A 218 2.90 -7.33 -16.55
CA PRO A 218 2.52 -8.50 -17.35
C PRO A 218 3.52 -8.67 -18.52
N SER A 219 3.65 -9.91 -19.03
CA SER A 219 4.57 -10.20 -20.13
C SER A 219 4.23 -9.37 -21.37
N GLY A 220 5.25 -8.73 -21.96
CA GLY A 220 5.09 -7.89 -23.15
C GLY A 220 4.48 -6.50 -22.90
N ALA A 221 4.36 -6.07 -21.63
CA ALA A 221 3.92 -4.72 -21.32
C ALA A 221 4.91 -3.64 -21.79
N SER A 222 4.39 -2.42 -21.90
CA SER A 222 5.19 -1.20 -22.07
C SER A 222 5.17 -0.39 -20.78
N ALA A 223 6.25 0.33 -20.49
CA ALA A 223 6.26 1.30 -19.39
C ALA A 223 5.39 2.54 -19.68
N ASP A 224 4.99 2.76 -20.94
CA ASP A 224 4.18 3.90 -21.34
C ASP A 224 2.75 3.79 -20.81
N GLY A 225 2.28 4.85 -20.16
CA GLY A 225 0.90 4.95 -19.65
C GLY A 225 0.62 4.16 -18.37
N ARG A 226 1.64 3.56 -17.75
CA ARG A 226 1.52 2.75 -16.54
C ARG A 226 2.33 3.33 -15.38
N MET A 227 1.82 3.18 -14.18
CA MET A 227 2.63 3.22 -12.96
C MET A 227 3.48 1.94 -12.89
N TYR A 228 4.38 1.85 -11.91
CA TYR A 228 5.10 0.60 -11.70
C TYR A 228 5.44 0.29 -10.25
N ILE A 229 5.51 -1.00 -9.97
CA ILE A 229 5.87 -1.59 -8.69
C ILE A 229 7.27 -2.19 -8.83
N VAL A 230 8.11 -1.95 -7.83
CA VAL A 230 9.38 -2.66 -7.67
C VAL A 230 9.21 -3.70 -6.58
N ASN A 231 9.38 -4.97 -6.95
CA ASN A 231 9.47 -6.08 -6.02
C ASN A 231 10.87 -6.06 -5.39
N HIS A 232 11.02 -5.44 -4.22
CA HIS A 232 12.28 -5.21 -3.52
C HIS A 232 12.33 -6.01 -2.20
N PHE A 233 12.07 -7.30 -2.30
CA PHE A 233 12.21 -8.27 -1.22
C PHE A 233 13.17 -9.36 -1.70
N LEU A 234 14.06 -9.79 -0.81
CA LEU A 234 15.14 -10.73 -1.12
C LEU A 234 14.77 -12.11 -0.60
N ASP A 235 14.89 -13.10 -1.47
CA ASP A 235 14.81 -14.49 -1.09
C ASP A 235 16.18 -15.14 -1.00
N LYS A 236 16.22 -16.29 -0.32
CA LYS A 236 17.35 -17.22 -0.33
C LYS A 236 16.89 -18.62 -0.68
N ASP A 237 17.65 -19.30 -1.53
CA ASP A 237 17.43 -20.72 -1.81
C ASP A 237 17.81 -21.56 -0.58
N VAL A 238 16.83 -22.28 -0.04
CA VAL A 238 17.02 -23.29 0.99
C VAL A 238 16.48 -24.62 0.47
N LEU A 239 17.41 -25.49 0.04
CA LEU A 239 17.11 -26.84 -0.45
C LEU A 239 16.24 -26.83 -1.72
N GLY A 240 16.39 -25.83 -2.60
CA GLY A 240 15.60 -25.72 -3.83
C GLY A 240 14.25 -25.04 -3.66
N ALA A 241 14.00 -24.41 -2.51
CA ALA A 241 12.85 -23.56 -2.26
C ALA A 241 13.35 -22.16 -1.90
N ASP A 242 12.81 -21.15 -2.57
CA ASP A 242 13.05 -19.75 -2.25
C ASP A 242 12.21 -19.38 -1.02
N ILE A 243 12.85 -18.76 -0.03
CA ILE A 243 12.22 -18.28 1.20
C ILE A 243 12.66 -16.85 1.49
N PRO A 244 11.81 -16.02 2.14
CA PRO A 244 12.16 -14.66 2.54
C PRO A 244 13.46 -14.60 3.36
N ASP A 245 14.40 -13.74 2.95
CA ASP A 245 15.70 -13.57 3.64
C ASP A 245 15.66 -12.50 4.73
N ARG A 246 15.01 -12.83 5.85
CA ARG A 246 14.91 -11.96 7.03
C ARG A 246 16.26 -11.45 7.54
N ASP A 247 17.33 -12.24 7.44
CA ASP A 247 18.66 -11.84 7.94
C ASP A 247 19.26 -10.68 7.12
N ALA A 248 18.90 -10.58 5.85
CA ALA A 248 19.36 -9.54 4.93
C ALA A 248 18.49 -8.27 4.97
N ALA A 249 17.29 -8.33 5.55
CA ALA A 249 16.28 -7.26 5.47
C ALA A 249 16.78 -5.88 5.91
N ASN A 250 17.63 -5.78 6.93
CA ASN A 250 18.23 -4.49 7.33
C ASN A 250 19.09 -3.85 6.23
N THR A 251 19.69 -4.65 5.34
CA THR A 251 20.48 -4.17 4.20
C THR A 251 19.58 -3.91 3.00
N THR A 252 18.68 -4.85 2.69
CA THR A 252 17.69 -4.72 1.60
C THR A 252 16.86 -3.45 1.80
N ASN A 253 16.25 -3.27 2.97
CA ASN A 253 15.37 -2.13 3.23
C ASN A 253 16.13 -0.82 3.54
N ALA A 254 17.47 -0.79 3.38
CA ALA A 254 18.26 0.38 3.71
C ALA A 254 18.05 1.56 2.74
N VAL A 255 18.17 2.77 3.27
CA VAL A 255 18.07 4.03 2.50
C VAL A 255 19.10 4.09 1.36
N SER A 256 20.30 3.55 1.57
CA SER A 256 21.40 3.59 0.60
C SER A 256 22.37 2.44 0.80
N GLY A 257 23.09 2.08 -0.27
CA GLY A 257 24.06 0.98 -0.28
C GLY A 257 23.76 0.00 -1.40
N THR A 258 24.67 -0.91 -1.68
CA THR A 258 24.40 -2.00 -2.65
C THR A 258 23.23 -2.84 -2.14
N GLY A 259 22.30 -3.16 -3.04
CA GLY A 259 21.12 -3.98 -2.71
C GLY A 259 20.01 -3.25 -1.96
N SER A 260 20.13 -1.94 -1.77
CA SER A 260 19.20 -1.17 -0.95
C SER A 260 18.06 -0.54 -1.78
N ILE A 261 16.96 -0.15 -1.12
CA ILE A 261 15.83 0.58 -1.73
C ILE A 261 16.31 1.74 -2.60
N GLY A 262 17.18 2.59 -2.04
CA GLY A 262 17.69 3.77 -2.76
C GLY A 262 18.54 3.41 -3.98
N ALA A 263 19.29 2.31 -3.94
CA ALA A 263 20.11 1.88 -5.08
C ALA A 263 19.26 1.33 -6.24
N GLN A 264 18.32 0.42 -5.96
CA GLN A 264 17.44 -0.11 -7.02
C GLN A 264 16.51 0.98 -7.54
N THR A 265 16.01 1.88 -6.68
CA THR A 265 15.20 3.02 -7.12
C THR A 265 15.94 3.90 -8.13
N ALA A 266 17.19 4.26 -7.83
CA ALA A 266 18.01 5.06 -8.74
C ALA A 266 18.27 4.35 -10.08
N LEU A 267 18.47 3.02 -10.06
CA LEU A 267 18.59 2.21 -11.27
C LEU A 267 17.28 2.25 -12.09
N CYS A 268 16.15 1.94 -11.47
CA CYS A 268 14.85 1.89 -12.14
C CYS A 268 14.47 3.28 -12.70
N GLU A 269 14.69 4.35 -11.94
CA GLU A 269 14.44 5.73 -12.40
C GLU A 269 15.30 6.08 -13.63
N SER A 270 16.54 5.60 -13.69
CA SER A 270 17.41 5.82 -14.87
C SER A 270 16.87 5.18 -16.15
N LEU A 271 16.05 4.12 -16.03
CA LEU A 271 15.43 3.43 -17.16
C LEU A 271 14.09 4.07 -17.56
N TYR A 272 13.28 4.47 -16.58
CA TYR A 272 11.89 4.87 -16.80
C TYR A 272 11.64 6.38 -16.69
N GLY A 273 12.64 7.15 -16.30
CA GLY A 273 12.60 8.62 -16.21
C GLY A 273 11.68 9.17 -15.13
N ARG A 274 11.25 8.33 -14.19
CA ARG A 274 10.41 8.65 -13.03
C ARG A 274 10.69 7.62 -11.93
N PRO A 275 10.47 7.94 -10.64
CA PRO A 275 10.60 6.96 -9.55
C PRO A 275 9.45 5.94 -9.56
N PRO A 276 9.60 4.79 -8.87
CA PRO A 276 8.54 3.79 -8.73
C PRO A 276 7.34 4.36 -7.98
N ASN A 277 6.17 3.83 -8.28
CA ASN A 277 4.94 4.19 -7.56
C ASN A 277 4.80 3.34 -6.28
N GLY A 278 5.14 2.05 -6.36
CA GLY A 278 5.19 1.14 -5.23
C GLY A 278 6.55 0.46 -5.11
N ILE A 279 7.02 0.22 -3.89
CA ILE A 279 8.21 -0.59 -3.60
C ILE A 279 7.80 -1.60 -2.53
N LEU A 280 7.60 -2.86 -2.91
CA LEU A 280 7.17 -3.91 -2.00
C LEU A 280 8.36 -4.51 -1.26
N LEU A 281 8.22 -4.71 0.06
CA LEU A 281 9.28 -5.13 0.97
C LEU A 281 8.78 -6.22 1.92
N ASP A 282 9.66 -7.15 2.27
CA ASP A 282 9.53 -7.97 3.47
C ASP A 282 10.15 -7.27 4.69
N TRP A 283 9.65 -7.55 5.89
CA TRP A 283 10.14 -7.05 7.17
C TRP A 283 10.25 -5.51 7.21
N VAL A 284 9.12 -4.84 6.96
CA VAL A 284 9.05 -3.38 6.81
C VAL A 284 9.51 -2.58 8.04
N ASP A 285 9.65 -3.21 9.20
CA ASP A 285 10.18 -2.60 10.42
C ASP A 285 11.72 -2.57 10.48
N LEU A 286 12.41 -3.15 9.50
CA LEU A 286 13.87 -3.19 9.39
C LEU A 286 14.38 -2.26 8.28
N GLY A 287 15.58 -1.68 8.45
CA GLY A 287 16.29 -0.91 7.40
C GLY A 287 15.92 0.59 7.21
N GLU A 288 14.98 1.15 7.96
CA GLU A 288 14.46 2.53 7.78
C GLU A 288 13.73 2.79 6.43
N PRO A 289 12.76 1.95 5.99
CA PRO A 289 12.16 2.09 4.66
C PRO A 289 11.33 3.36 4.49
N ILE A 290 10.68 3.85 5.54
CA ILE A 290 9.93 5.13 5.49
C ILE A 290 10.86 6.31 5.21
N LYS A 291 12.07 6.29 5.77
CA LYS A 291 13.08 7.31 5.47
C LYS A 291 13.58 7.21 4.03
N ALA A 292 13.70 5.99 3.49
CA ALA A 292 14.01 5.80 2.07
C ALA A 292 12.90 6.39 1.18
N GLN A 293 11.64 6.12 1.51
CA GLN A 293 10.46 6.71 0.85
C GLN A 293 10.50 8.24 0.87
N ASP A 294 10.77 8.85 2.03
CA ASP A 294 10.83 10.31 2.16
C ASP A 294 11.94 10.91 1.28
N VAL A 295 13.11 10.27 1.23
CA VAL A 295 14.24 10.69 0.37
C VAL A 295 13.85 10.62 -1.10
N ILE A 296 13.20 9.54 -1.56
CA ILE A 296 12.75 9.39 -2.94
C ILE A 296 11.72 10.45 -3.31
N ASN A 297 10.79 10.74 -2.39
CA ASN A 297 9.78 11.77 -2.59
C ASN A 297 10.29 13.20 -2.37
N GLY A 298 11.52 13.40 -1.89
CA GLY A 298 12.09 14.70 -1.58
C GLY A 298 11.34 15.45 -0.48
N VAL A 299 10.86 14.75 0.54
CA VAL A 299 10.22 15.33 1.74
C VAL A 299 11.09 15.12 2.98
N SER A 300 10.76 15.81 4.08
CA SER A 300 11.53 15.69 5.33
C SER A 300 10.99 14.55 6.20
N SER A 301 11.88 13.74 6.75
CA SER A 301 11.59 12.72 7.77
C SER A 301 11.45 13.31 9.17
#